data_AF-A0A1E5JYL2-F1
#
_entry.id   AF-A0A1E5JYL2-F1
#
_cell.length_a   1.000
_cell.length_b   1.000
_cell.length_c   1.000
_cell.angle_alpha   90.00
_cell.angle_beta   90.00
_cell.angle_gamma   90.00
#
_symmetry.space_group_name_H-M   'P 1'
#
loop_
_entity.id
_entity.type
_entity.pdbx_description
1 polymer ?
#
loop_
_entity_poly.entity_id
_entity_poly.type
_entity_poly.pdbx_seq_one_letter_code
_entity_poly.pdbx_strand_id
1 'polypeptide(L)'
;MGKNEEVIRQYQEDEKRMVLIFAQWCINHQLDPFAVYGEAYPTQMNNSILKEVIDWTVDASESDPIDTEMIIQILQAYGNDDLAMIVFEKSQEMKQK
;
A
#
# COMPACT_ATOMS: atom_id res chain seq x y z
N MET A 1 23.53 -21.49 -1.99
CA MET A 1 22.68 -20.28 -1.97
C MET A 1 23.61 -19.09 -2.07
N GLY A 2 23.51 -18.31 -3.14
CA GLY A 2 24.42 -17.18 -3.40
C GLY A 2 23.93 -15.92 -2.71
N LYS A 3 24.84 -15.07 -2.22
CA LYS A 3 24.52 -13.78 -1.57
C LYS A 3 23.56 -12.90 -2.38
N ASN A 4 23.58 -12.98 -3.71
CA ASN A 4 22.69 -12.20 -4.57
C ASN A 4 21.22 -12.66 -4.51
N GLU A 5 20.96 -13.96 -4.31
CA GLU A 5 19.59 -14.50 -4.24
C GLU A 5 18.88 -14.02 -2.96
N GLU A 6 19.63 -13.96 -1.85
CA GLU A 6 19.14 -13.50 -0.55
C GLU A 6 18.79 -12.00 -0.59
N VAL A 7 19.62 -11.19 -1.23
CA VAL A 7 19.37 -9.74 -1.42
C VAL A 7 18.10 -9.51 -2.25
N ILE A 8 17.95 -10.19 -3.39
CA ILE A 8 16.76 -10.04 -4.26
C ILE A 8 15.49 -10.42 -3.50
N ARG A 9 15.52 -11.55 -2.78
CA ARG A 9 14.38 -12.02 -1.99
C ARG A 9 13.97 -11.01 -0.93
N GLN A 10 14.94 -10.42 -0.23
CA GLN A 10 14.66 -9.45 0.81
C GLN A 10 13.97 -8.20 0.26
N TYR A 11 14.46 -7.67 -0.89
CA TYR A 11 13.78 -6.57 -1.57
C TYR A 11 12.33 -6.90 -1.95
N GLN A 12 12.06 -8.11 -2.47
CA GLN A 12 10.70 -8.54 -2.81
C GLN A 12 9.80 -8.68 -1.58
N GLU A 13 10.33 -9.19 -0.47
CA GLU A 13 9.58 -9.30 0.79
C GLU A 13 9.28 -7.91 1.38
N ASP A 14 10.23 -6.98 1.30
CA ASP A 14 10.06 -5.61 1.79
C ASP A 14 9.04 -4.82 0.94
N GLU A 15 9.05 -4.99 -0.38
CA GLU A 15 8.03 -4.43 -1.28
C GLU A 15 6.63 -4.98 -0.94
N LYS A 16 6.49 -6.30 -0.74
CA LYS A 16 5.23 -6.92 -0.32
C LYS A 16 4.71 -6.32 0.99
N ARG A 17 5.57 -6.14 1.98
CA ARG A 17 5.18 -5.53 3.26
C ARG A 17 4.68 -4.10 3.06
N MET A 18 5.37 -3.30 2.25
CA MET A 18 4.95 -1.93 1.95
C MET A 18 3.56 -1.89 1.27
N VAL A 19 3.32 -2.74 0.28
CA VAL A 19 1.99 -2.85 -0.36
C VAL A 19 0.92 -3.38 0.59
N LEU A 20 1.26 -4.30 1.50
CA LEU A 20 0.33 -4.78 2.53
C LEU A 20 -0.11 -3.67 3.48
N ILE A 21 0.82 -2.84 3.97
CA ILE A 21 0.49 -1.72 4.85
C ILE A 21 -0.41 -0.72 4.12
N PHE A 22 -0.12 -0.43 2.84
CA PHE A 22 -1.01 0.37 1.99
C PHE A 22 -2.42 -0.23 1.89
N ALA A 23 -2.52 -1.52 1.57
CA ALA A 23 -3.81 -2.20 1.44
C ALA A 23 -4.59 -2.17 2.77
N GLN A 24 -3.92 -2.45 3.89
CA GLN A 24 -4.54 -2.40 5.21
C GLN A 24 -5.01 -0.99 5.58
N TRP A 25 -4.25 0.05 5.22
CA TRP A 25 -4.67 1.45 5.41
C TRP A 25 -5.96 1.75 4.64
N CYS A 26 -6.05 1.32 3.38
CA CYS A 26 -7.28 1.45 2.59
C CYS A 26 -8.47 0.77 3.28
N ILE A 27 -8.29 -0.46 3.80
CA ILE A 27 -9.34 -1.18 4.54
C ILE A 27 -9.75 -0.44 5.83
N ASN A 28 -8.79 0.10 6.60
CA ASN A 28 -9.07 0.92 7.79
C ASN A 28 -9.96 2.14 7.49
N HIS A 29 -9.87 2.64 6.26
CA HIS A 29 -10.59 3.81 5.78
C HIS A 29 -11.77 3.48 4.85
N GLN A 30 -12.17 2.20 4.74
CA GLN A 30 -13.28 1.74 3.90
C GLN A 30 -13.10 2.10 2.42
N LEU A 31 -11.85 2.11 1.95
CA LEU A 31 -11.47 2.34 0.55
C LEU A 31 -11.15 1.00 -0.12
N ASP A 32 -11.45 0.89 -1.42
CA ASP A 32 -11.00 -0.23 -2.25
C ASP A 32 -9.52 -0.03 -2.62
N PRO A 33 -8.59 -0.87 -2.13
CA PRO A 33 -7.17 -0.73 -2.42
C PRO A 33 -6.84 -0.80 -3.92
N PHE A 34 -7.59 -1.59 -4.70
CA PHE A 34 -7.38 -1.69 -6.15
C PHE A 34 -7.80 -0.41 -6.87
N ALA A 35 -8.89 0.21 -6.44
CA ALA A 35 -9.34 1.49 -7.00
C ALA A 35 -8.32 2.59 -6.71
N VAL A 36 -7.88 2.71 -5.45
CA VAL A 36 -6.88 3.70 -5.01
C VAL A 36 -5.55 3.49 -5.74
N TYR A 37 -5.09 2.25 -5.84
CA TYR A 37 -3.87 1.92 -6.59
C TYR A 37 -3.99 2.25 -8.08
N GLY A 38 -5.15 1.96 -8.67
CA GLY A 38 -5.44 2.22 -10.08
C GLY A 38 -5.47 3.71 -10.44
N GLU A 39 -5.83 4.59 -9.49
CA GLU A 39 -5.74 6.04 -9.68
C GLU A 39 -4.30 6.51 -9.85
N ALA A 40 -3.37 5.96 -9.07
CA ALA A 40 -1.94 6.26 -9.19
C ALA A 40 -1.32 5.63 -10.46
N TYR A 41 -1.75 4.42 -10.82
CA TYR A 41 -1.17 3.66 -11.91
C TYR A 41 -2.23 3.10 -12.88
N PRO A 42 -2.90 3.93 -13.70
CA PRO A 42 -4.01 3.51 -14.56
C PRO A 42 -3.65 2.43 -15.59
N THR A 43 -2.38 2.35 -15.98
CA THR A 43 -1.86 1.36 -16.93
C THR A 43 -1.46 0.04 -16.27
N GLN A 44 -1.39 0.00 -14.94
CA GLN A 44 -0.97 -1.18 -14.15
C GLN A 44 -2.17 -1.89 -13.52
N MET A 45 -3.20 -2.13 -14.33
CA MET A 45 -4.50 -2.69 -13.90
C MET A 45 -4.42 -4.10 -13.26
N ASN A 46 -3.23 -4.70 -13.21
CA ASN A 46 -3.01 -6.08 -12.77
C ASN A 46 -1.79 -6.20 -11.86
N ASN A 47 -1.62 -5.30 -10.88
CA ASN A 47 -0.52 -5.42 -9.92
C ASN A 47 -0.60 -6.77 -9.17
N SER A 48 0.39 -7.63 -9.43
CA SER A 48 0.45 -8.99 -8.88
C SER A 48 0.74 -9.01 -7.38
N ILE A 49 1.48 -8.02 -6.87
CA ILE A 49 1.82 -7.91 -5.46
C ILE A 49 0.59 -7.52 -4.65
N LEU A 50 -0.17 -6.51 -5.09
CA LEU A 50 -1.41 -6.09 -4.42
C LEU A 50 -2.42 -7.24 -4.36
N LYS A 51 -2.54 -8.02 -5.43
CA LYS A 51 -3.37 -9.23 -5.45
C LYS A 51 -2.90 -10.31 -4.49
N GLU A 52 -1.60 -10.43 -4.27
CA GLU A 52 -1.06 -11.43 -3.35
C GLU A 52 -1.30 -11.03 -1.89
N VAL A 53 -1.12 -9.75 -1.56
CA VAL A 53 -1.14 -9.30 -0.16
C VAL A 53 -2.53 -8.89 0.34
N ILE A 54 -3.50 -8.66 -0.56
CA ILE A 54 -4.86 -8.28 -0.15
C ILE A 54 -5.51 -9.34 0.74
N ASP A 55 -5.26 -10.62 0.46
CA ASP A 55 -5.77 -11.75 1.23
C ASP A 55 -5.16 -11.84 2.64
N TRP A 56 -4.11 -11.05 2.93
CA TRP A 56 -3.47 -10.97 4.24
C TRP A 56 -3.93 -9.77 5.05
N THR A 57 -4.74 -8.90 4.46
CA THR A 57 -5.41 -7.83 5.21
C THR A 57 -6.47 -8.42 6.14
N VAL A 58 -6.79 -7.67 7.19
CA VAL A 58 -7.87 -7.99 8.13
C VAL A 58 -8.88 -6.86 8.16
N ASP A 59 -10.06 -7.14 8.70
CA ASP A 59 -11.10 -6.11 8.87
C ASP A 59 -10.58 -4.94 9.71
N ALA A 60 -11.11 -3.74 9.47
CA ALA A 60 -10.71 -2.53 10.18
C ALA A 60 -10.90 -2.62 11.71
N SER A 61 -11.82 -3.47 12.18
CA SER A 61 -12.03 -3.75 13.60
C SER A 61 -10.98 -4.70 14.22
N GLU A 62 -10.23 -5.41 13.38
CA GLU A 62 -9.26 -6.44 13.78
C GLU A 62 -7.81 -5.98 13.61
N SER A 63 -7.58 -4.78 13.06
CA SER A 63 -6.25 -4.16 12.99
C SER A 63 -6.17 -2.92 13.87
N ASP A 64 -4.94 -2.61 14.29
CA ASP A 64 -4.64 -1.26 14.75
C ASP A 64 -4.77 -0.28 13.58
N PRO A 65 -5.23 0.97 13.84
CA PRO A 65 -5.33 1.99 12.80
C PRO A 65 -3.94 2.39 12.32
N ILE A 66 -3.76 2.40 11.00
CA ILE A 66 -2.53 2.90 10.38
C ILE A 66 -2.63 4.41 10.21
N ASP A 67 -1.65 5.14 10.75
CA ASP A 67 -1.57 6.58 10.58
C ASP A 67 -1.32 6.96 9.11
N THR A 68 -2.04 7.97 8.62
CA THR A 68 -1.96 8.39 7.21
C THR A 68 -0.58 8.98 6.87
N GLU A 69 0.00 9.76 7.78
CA GLU A 69 1.32 10.35 7.55
C GLU A 69 2.38 9.26 7.50
N MET A 70 2.26 8.24 8.36
CA MET A 70 3.15 7.08 8.35
C MET A 70 3.15 6.34 7.01
N ILE A 71 1.97 6.01 6.46
CA ILE A 71 1.92 5.30 5.17
C ILE A 71 2.45 6.16 4.02
N ILE A 72 2.20 7.47 4.02
CA ILE A 72 2.76 8.39 3.02
C ILE A 72 4.29 8.36 3.06
N GLN A 73 4.88 8.46 4.25
CA GLN A 73 6.34 8.43 4.42
C GLN A 73 6.93 7.08 3.99
N ILE A 74 6.27 5.96 4.29
CA ILE A 74 6.68 4.63 3.84
C ILE A 74 6.67 4.56 2.31
N LEU A 75 5.57 4.98 1.65
CA LEU A 75 5.47 4.95 0.19
C LEU A 75 6.58 5.77 -0.48
N GLN A 76 6.84 6.99 0.02
CA GLN A 76 7.92 7.85 -0.47
C GLN A 76 9.31 7.23 -0.26
N ALA A 77 9.55 6.59 0.90
CA ALA A 77 10.83 5.92 1.17
C ALA A 77 11.12 4.77 0.19
N TYR A 78 10.08 4.18 -0.40
CA TYR A 78 10.19 3.16 -1.45
C TYR A 78 10.04 3.74 -2.88
N GLY A 79 10.00 5.07 -3.04
CA GLY A 79 9.87 5.75 -4.33
C GLY A 79 8.50 5.63 -4.99
N ASN A 80 7.45 5.30 -4.23
CA ASN A 80 6.06 5.24 -4.70
C ASN A 80 5.36 6.59 -4.49
N ASP A 81 5.96 7.68 -5.01
CA ASP A 81 5.50 9.05 -4.80
C ASP A 81 4.09 9.30 -5.36
N ASP A 82 3.77 8.71 -6.52
CA ASP A 82 2.43 8.82 -7.12
C ASP A 82 1.35 8.20 -6.22
N LEU A 83 1.62 7.01 -5.66
CA LEU A 83 0.70 6.37 -4.74
C LEU A 83 0.59 7.14 -3.41
N ALA A 84 1.70 7.70 -2.93
CA ALA A 84 1.72 8.56 -1.75
C ALA A 84 0.86 9.83 -1.95
N MET A 85 0.89 10.41 -3.15
CA MET A 85 0.04 11.55 -3.52
C MET A 85 -1.45 11.18 -3.47
N ILE A 86 -1.84 10.05 -4.09
CA ILE A 86 -3.24 9.61 -4.07
C ILE A 86 -3.72 9.33 -2.64
N VAL A 87 -2.90 8.67 -1.81
CA VAL A 87 -3.23 8.44 -0.38
C VAL A 87 -3.45 9.77 0.35
N PHE A 88 -2.59 10.76 0.12
CA PHE A 88 -2.77 12.09 0.67
C PHE A 88 -4.09 12.72 0.22
N GLU A 89 -4.40 12.71 -1.08
CA GLU A 89 -5.65 13.27 -1.62
C GLU A 89 -6.89 12.63 -0.99
N LYS A 90 -6.96 11.29 -0.95
CA LYS A 90 -8.05 10.56 -0.30
C LYS A 90 -8.20 10.94 1.17
N SER A 91 -7.09 11.14 1.88
CA SER A 91 -7.13 11.58 3.28
C SER A 91 -7.73 12.98 3.46
N GLN A 92 -7.47 13.90 2.53
CA GLN A 92 -8.04 15.25 2.57
C GLN A 92 -9.52 15.24 2.20
N GLU A 93 -9.94 14.39 1.27
CA GLU A 93 -11.35 14.19 0.91
C GLU A 93 -12.17 13.67 2.11
N MET A 94 -11.61 12.76 2.89
CA MET A 94 -12.26 12.21 4.09
C MET A 94 -12.42 13.26 5.19
N LYS A 95 -11.47 14.19 5.35
CA LYS A 95 -11.53 15.25 6.37
C LYS A 95 -12.54 16.35 6.06
N GLN A 96 -12.95 16.48 4.80
CA GLN A 96 -13.89 17.50 4.34
C GLN A 96 -15.36 17.05 4.37
N LYS A 97 -15.62 15.77 4.68
CA LYS A 97 -16.96 15.21 4.86
C LYS A 97 -17.34 15.22 6.34
#